data_AF-A0A352V3U8-F1
#
_entry.id   AF-A0A352V3U8-F1
#
_cell.length_a   1.000
_cell.length_b   1.000
_cell.length_c   1.000
_cell.angle_alpha   90.00
_cell.angle_beta   90.00
_cell.angle_gamma   90.00
#
_symmetry.space_group_name_H-M   'P 1'
#
loop_
_entity.id
_entity.type
_entity.pdbx_description
1 polymer ?
#
loop_
_entity_poly.entity_id
_entity_poly.type
_entity_poly.pdbx_seq_one_letter_code
_entity_poly.pdbx_strand_id
1 'polypeptide(L)'
;MIHARNPLQAASPAEGIPLEALGFDAFETALVPVLRHFLTALASPDSQGWRLAYGIAAERWGPGDGPQIAHRLFGMVEAMQACRPTRFRFGNPLCAQCRGLLTPDEVAFVTLLHHMRRDRTDAARPALADLSGGGVDVALIRAGLSFAARFPAMAGAAQQAGTRHLH
;
A
#
# COMPACT_ATOMS: atom_id res chain seq x y z
N MET A 1 -21.14 -0.02 17.64
CA MET A 1 -20.28 1.13 17.98
C MET A 1 -19.57 1.55 16.72
N ILE A 2 -19.82 2.76 16.23
CA ILE A 2 -19.08 3.31 15.10
C ILE A 2 -17.71 3.65 15.67
N HIS A 3 -16.67 2.86 15.38
CA HIS A 3 -15.30 3.27 15.65
C HIS A 3 -15.10 4.61 14.93
N ALA A 4 -14.85 5.68 15.68
CA ALA A 4 -14.50 6.96 15.10
C ALA A 4 -13.27 6.72 14.21
N ARG A 5 -13.46 6.75 12.89
CA ARG A 5 -12.37 6.58 11.93
C ARG A 5 -11.32 7.64 12.26
N ASN A 6 -10.07 7.20 12.42
CA ASN A 6 -8.98 8.09 12.75
C ASN A 6 -8.80 9.13 11.62
N PRO A 7 -8.60 10.42 11.91
CA PRO A 7 -8.51 11.40 10.83
C PRO A 7 -7.33 11.10 9.90
N LEU A 8 -7.61 10.98 8.61
CA LEU A 8 -6.59 11.02 7.56
C LEU A 8 -6.14 12.45 7.34
N GLN A 9 -4.84 12.69 7.14
CA GLN A 9 -4.31 14.04 6.99
C GLN A 9 -3.38 14.14 5.78
N ALA A 10 -3.69 15.07 4.86
CA ALA A 10 -2.77 15.42 3.80
C ALA A 10 -1.50 16.07 4.40
N ALA A 11 -0.33 15.60 3.97
CA ALA A 11 0.96 16.07 4.47
C ALA A 11 1.62 17.09 3.53
N SER A 12 2.47 17.93 4.10
CA SER A 12 3.36 18.84 3.36
C SER A 12 4.52 18.04 2.73
N PRO A 13 4.99 18.38 1.52
CA PRO A 13 6.13 17.72 0.89
C PRO A 13 7.46 17.94 1.61
N ALA A 14 7.59 18.98 2.44
CA ALA A 14 8.84 19.29 3.15
C ALA A 14 9.30 18.19 4.13
N GLU A 15 8.40 17.29 4.52
CA GLU A 15 8.67 16.19 5.45
C GLU A 15 8.76 14.83 4.73
N GLY A 16 8.81 14.85 3.41
CA GLY A 16 8.78 13.65 2.58
C GLY A 16 10.13 12.96 2.45
N ILE A 17 10.11 11.64 2.44
CA ILE A 17 11.26 10.77 2.19
C ILE A 17 11.28 10.43 0.69
N PRO A 18 12.41 10.62 -0.04
CA PRO A 18 12.51 10.27 -1.45
C PRO A 18 12.19 8.79 -1.69
N LEU A 19 11.22 8.53 -2.58
CA LEU A 19 10.73 7.18 -2.90
C LEU A 19 11.85 6.28 -3.43
N GLU A 20 12.72 6.84 -4.26
CA GLU A 20 13.89 6.17 -4.85
C GLU A 20 14.93 5.70 -3.82
N ALA A 21 14.96 6.31 -2.63
CA ALA A 21 15.89 5.94 -1.57
C ALA A 21 15.40 4.75 -0.70
N LEU A 22 14.16 4.30 -0.88
CA LEU A 22 13.52 3.32 0.01
C LEU A 22 13.69 1.86 -0.44
N GLY A 23 14.25 1.61 -1.63
CA GLY A 23 14.52 0.26 -2.13
C GLY A 23 13.27 -0.56 -2.48
N PHE A 24 12.11 0.09 -2.61
CA PHE A 24 10.88 -0.55 -3.04
C PHE A 24 10.93 -0.96 -4.52
N ASP A 25 10.30 -2.08 -4.85
CA ASP A 25 10.22 -2.54 -6.23
C ASP A 25 9.25 -1.70 -7.07
N ALA A 26 9.25 -1.93 -8.39
CA ALA A 26 8.39 -1.21 -9.32
C ALA A 26 6.90 -1.40 -9.02
N PHE A 27 6.51 -2.55 -8.45
CA PHE A 27 5.13 -2.84 -8.07
C PHE A 27 4.73 -2.06 -6.82
N GLU A 28 5.57 -2.01 -5.79
CA GLU A 28 5.36 -1.23 -4.57
C GLU A 28 5.28 0.27 -4.85
N THR A 29 6.24 0.79 -5.62
CA THR A 29 6.29 2.18 -6.08
C THR A 29 5.01 2.55 -6.85
N ALA A 30 4.51 1.61 -7.65
CA ALA A 30 3.30 1.76 -8.43
C ALA A 30 2.00 1.81 -7.61
N LEU A 31 1.98 1.23 -6.41
CA LEU A 31 0.80 1.24 -5.55
C LEU A 31 0.58 2.60 -4.87
N VAL A 32 1.64 3.38 -4.66
CA VAL A 32 1.58 4.68 -3.96
C VAL A 32 0.48 5.62 -4.50
N PRO A 33 0.36 5.89 -5.81
CA PRO A 33 -0.73 6.73 -6.32
C PRO A 33 -2.13 6.13 -6.06
N VAL A 34 -2.28 4.81 -6.16
CA VAL A 34 -3.56 4.11 -5.89
C VAL A 34 -3.93 4.24 -4.41
N LEU A 35 -2.97 4.00 -3.51
CA LEU A 35 -3.09 4.16 -2.07
C LEU A 35 -3.56 5.59 -1.72
N ARG A 36 -2.89 6.61 -2.26
CA ARG A 36 -3.22 8.02 -2.00
C ARG A 36 -4.62 8.37 -2.44
N HIS A 37 -5.07 7.89 -3.60
CA HIS A 37 -6.42 8.14 -4.07
C HIS A 37 -7.50 7.48 -3.20
N PHE A 38 -7.23 6.30 -2.65
CA PHE A 38 -8.11 5.70 -1.65
C PHE A 38 -8.14 6.49 -0.34
N LEU A 39 -6.98 6.92 0.15
CA LEU A 39 -6.89 7.77 1.35
C LEU A 39 -7.63 9.10 1.14
N THR A 40 -7.49 9.73 -0.02
CA THR A 40 -8.26 10.93 -0.39
C THR A 40 -9.77 10.66 -0.39
N ALA A 41 -10.21 9.54 -0.97
CA ALA A 41 -11.63 9.18 -0.99
C ALA A 41 -12.19 8.92 0.43
N LEU A 42 -11.39 8.37 1.33
CA LEU A 42 -11.79 8.14 2.72
C LEU A 42 -11.79 9.44 3.53
N ALA A 43 -10.89 10.39 3.23
CA ALA A 43 -10.83 11.70 3.86
C ALA A 43 -11.90 12.68 3.33
N SER A 44 -12.26 12.56 2.05
CA SER A 44 -13.23 13.41 1.34
C SER A 44 -14.01 12.55 0.34
N PRO A 45 -15.15 11.94 0.74
CA PRO A 45 -15.91 11.03 -0.11
C PRO A 45 -16.36 11.63 -1.45
N ASP A 46 -16.69 12.92 -1.45
CA ASP A 46 -17.15 13.66 -2.64
C ASP A 46 -16.05 13.82 -3.71
N SER A 47 -14.77 13.63 -3.34
CA SER A 47 -13.66 13.64 -4.30
C SER A 47 -13.73 12.52 -5.33
N GLN A 48 -14.50 11.46 -5.05
CA GLN A 48 -14.56 10.24 -5.87
C GLN A 48 -13.18 9.63 -6.16
N GLY A 49 -12.20 9.84 -5.28
CA GLY A 49 -10.81 9.37 -5.47
C GLY A 49 -10.71 7.86 -5.74
N TRP A 50 -11.65 7.07 -5.25
CA TRP A 50 -11.74 5.64 -5.52
C TRP A 50 -11.83 5.32 -7.02
N ARG A 51 -12.52 6.15 -7.83
CA ARG A 51 -12.59 5.96 -9.29
C ARG A 51 -11.21 6.07 -9.94
N LEU A 52 -10.42 7.06 -9.52
CA LEU A 52 -9.06 7.27 -9.99
C LEU A 52 -8.14 6.13 -9.53
N ALA A 53 -8.30 5.66 -8.28
CA ALA A 53 -7.54 4.51 -7.79
C ALA A 53 -7.74 3.26 -8.66
N TYR A 54 -9.00 2.90 -8.97
CA TYR A 54 -9.30 1.77 -9.86
C TYR A 54 -8.83 2.02 -11.30
N GLY A 55 -8.99 3.24 -11.83
CA GLY A 55 -8.53 3.61 -13.17
C GLY A 55 -7.01 3.47 -13.32
N ILE A 56 -6.24 4.06 -12.40
CA ILE A 56 -4.77 3.96 -12.37
C ILE A 56 -4.32 2.51 -12.28
N ALA A 57 -4.99 1.70 -11.46
CA ALA A 57 -4.65 0.29 -11.35
C ALA A 57 -4.95 -0.49 -12.64
N ALA A 58 -6.09 -0.24 -13.28
CA ALA A 58 -6.43 -0.86 -14.56
C ALA A 58 -5.49 -0.44 -15.69
N GLU A 59 -5.06 0.82 -15.73
CA GLU A 59 -4.07 1.31 -16.71
C GLU A 59 -2.71 0.63 -16.51
N ARG A 60 -2.32 0.40 -15.26
CA ARG A 60 -0.97 -0.09 -14.94
C ARG A 60 -0.82 -1.61 -15.01
N TRP A 61 -1.83 -2.35 -14.56
CA TRP A 61 -1.80 -3.82 -14.49
C TRP A 61 -2.84 -4.50 -15.39
N GLY A 62 -3.50 -3.72 -16.26
CA GLY A 62 -4.53 -4.21 -17.15
C GLY A 62 -5.89 -4.42 -16.48
N PRO A 63 -6.94 -4.67 -17.28
CA PRO A 63 -8.32 -4.80 -16.79
C PRO A 63 -8.57 -6.06 -15.95
N GLY A 64 -7.68 -7.06 -15.99
CA GLY A 64 -7.78 -8.29 -15.20
C GLY A 64 -7.23 -8.16 -13.78
N ASP A 65 -5.94 -7.82 -13.66
CA ASP A 65 -5.27 -7.75 -12.35
C ASP A 65 -5.47 -6.40 -11.66
N GLY A 66 -5.54 -5.30 -12.41
CA GLY A 66 -5.66 -3.93 -11.86
C GLY A 66 -6.79 -3.77 -10.84
N PRO A 67 -8.05 -4.10 -11.17
CA PRO A 67 -9.14 -4.04 -10.22
C PRO A 67 -8.96 -4.93 -8.98
N GLN A 68 -8.34 -6.10 -9.12
CA GLN A 68 -8.07 -6.99 -8.00
C GLN A 68 -7.00 -6.43 -7.05
N ILE A 69 -5.95 -5.82 -7.61
CA ILE A 69 -4.90 -5.12 -6.85
C ILE A 69 -5.53 -3.96 -6.08
N ALA A 70 -6.31 -3.12 -6.75
CA ALA A 70 -6.97 -1.97 -6.14
C ALA A 70 -7.93 -2.39 -5.01
N HIS A 71 -8.76 -3.40 -5.26
CA HIS A 71 -9.73 -3.91 -4.26
C HIS A 71 -9.03 -4.44 -2.99
N ARG A 72 -7.97 -5.25 -3.16
CA ARG A 72 -7.23 -5.81 -2.01
C ARG A 72 -6.43 -4.74 -1.28
N LEU A 73 -5.84 -3.78 -2.00
CA LEU A 73 -5.18 -2.62 -1.40
C LEU A 73 -6.17 -1.80 -0.56
N PHE A 74 -7.38 -1.55 -1.07
CA PHE A 74 -8.41 -0.82 -0.34
C PHE A 74 -8.80 -1.54 0.96
N GLY A 75 -8.99 -2.86 0.92
CA GLY A 75 -9.26 -3.64 2.13
C GLY A 75 -8.15 -3.53 3.19
N MET A 76 -6.89 -3.47 2.77
CA MET A 76 -5.76 -3.23 3.67
C MET A 76 -5.75 -1.80 4.24
N VAL A 77 -6.12 -0.79 3.43
CA VAL A 77 -6.27 0.61 3.88
C VAL A 77 -7.38 0.74 4.92
N GLU A 78 -8.52 0.09 4.71
CA GLU A 78 -9.63 0.11 5.67
C GLU A 78 -9.25 -0.58 6.99
N ALA A 79 -8.58 -1.74 6.92
CA ALA A 79 -8.09 -2.44 8.11
C ALA A 79 -7.06 -1.59 8.88
N MET A 80 -6.14 -0.95 8.17
CA MET A 80 -5.16 -0.03 8.78
C MET A 80 -5.84 1.14 9.49
N GLN A 81 -6.84 1.76 8.87
CA GLN A 81 -7.56 2.86 9.52
C GLN A 81 -8.37 2.43 10.74
N ALA A 82 -8.88 1.20 10.74
CA ALA A 82 -9.66 0.69 11.87
C ALA A 82 -8.80 0.42 13.11
N CYS A 83 -7.52 0.04 12.94
CA CYS A 83 -6.66 -0.33 14.05
C CYS A 83 -5.78 0.80 14.59
N ARG A 84 -5.60 1.89 13.84
CA ARG A 84 -4.62 2.92 14.18
C ARG A 84 -5.16 3.91 15.21
N PRO A 85 -4.44 4.20 16.31
CA PRO A 85 -4.84 5.18 17.33
C PRO A 85 -4.48 6.62 16.95
N THR A 86 -3.56 6.82 16.00
CA THR A 86 -3.14 8.14 15.49
C THR A 86 -3.51 8.36 14.03
N ARG A 87 -3.50 9.64 13.63
CA ARG A 87 -3.77 10.03 12.24
C ARG A 87 -2.81 9.35 11.28
N PHE A 88 -3.29 8.98 10.11
CA PHE A 88 -2.46 8.52 9.00
C PHE A 88 -2.22 9.69 8.04
N ARG A 89 -0.95 10.05 7.87
CA ARG A 89 -0.49 11.13 7.00
C ARG A 89 -0.18 10.59 5.62
N PHE A 90 -0.52 11.33 4.57
CA PHE A 90 -0.26 10.89 3.21
C PHE A 90 -0.07 12.06 2.25
N GLY A 91 0.65 11.81 1.15
CA GLY A 91 0.89 12.83 0.13
C GLY A 91 -0.37 13.10 -0.70
N ASN A 92 -0.59 14.36 -1.08
CA ASN A 92 -1.64 14.71 -2.03
C ASN A 92 -1.35 14.06 -3.40
N PRO A 93 -2.23 13.20 -3.95
CA PRO A 93 -1.99 12.54 -5.23
C PRO A 93 -1.94 13.50 -6.44
N LEU A 94 -2.52 14.70 -6.32
CA LEU A 94 -2.55 15.73 -7.37
C LEU A 94 -1.39 16.73 -7.29
N CYS A 95 -0.53 16.61 -6.26
CA CYS A 95 0.63 17.47 -6.04
C CYS A 95 1.86 16.91 -6.77
N ALA A 96 2.39 17.65 -7.75
CA ALA A 96 3.55 17.22 -8.54
C ALA A 96 4.80 16.96 -7.68
N GLN A 97 5.07 17.82 -6.70
CA GLN A 97 6.20 17.67 -5.77
C GLN A 97 6.06 16.45 -4.86
N CYS A 98 4.82 16.09 -4.51
CA CYS A 98 4.53 14.99 -3.61
C CYS A 98 4.72 13.62 -4.28
N ARG A 99 4.76 13.55 -5.62
CA ARG A 99 4.83 12.28 -6.37
C ARG A 99 6.06 11.44 -6.05
N GLY A 100 7.22 12.08 -5.88
CA GLY A 100 8.50 11.41 -5.61
C GLY A 100 8.83 11.25 -4.13
N LEU A 101 7.92 11.64 -3.22
CA LEU A 101 8.17 11.71 -1.78
C LEU A 101 7.10 10.93 -1.03
N LEU A 102 7.46 10.17 0.00
CA LEU A 102 6.55 9.47 0.90
C LEU A 102 6.59 10.08 2.29
N THR A 103 5.44 10.17 2.93
CA THR A 103 5.36 10.42 4.38
C THR A 103 5.85 9.20 5.18
N PRO A 104 6.25 9.36 6.44
CA PRO A 104 6.62 8.23 7.30
C PRO A 104 5.54 7.14 7.39
N ASP A 105 4.27 7.53 7.36
CA ASP A 105 3.13 6.61 7.42
C ASP A 105 2.97 5.79 6.14
N GLU A 106 3.16 6.43 4.98
CA GLU A 106 3.21 5.74 3.68
C GLU A 106 4.40 4.79 3.62
N VAL A 107 5.57 5.20 4.14
CA VAL A 107 6.74 4.30 4.25
C VAL A 107 6.40 3.09 5.08
N ALA A 108 5.82 3.25 6.28
CA ALA A 108 5.44 2.12 7.13
C ALA A 108 4.45 1.17 6.42
N PHE A 109 3.46 1.72 5.70
CA PHE A 109 2.50 0.92 4.94
C PHE A 109 3.17 0.10 3.83
N VAL A 110 4.00 0.75 3.00
CA VAL A 110 4.65 0.09 1.86
C VAL A 110 5.73 -0.88 2.34
N THR A 111 6.46 -0.58 3.42
CA THR A 111 7.44 -1.48 4.04
C THR A 111 6.79 -2.76 4.58
N LEU A 112 5.62 -2.65 5.25
CA LEU A 112 4.88 -3.82 5.68
C LEU A 112 4.53 -4.72 4.48
N LEU A 113 3.99 -4.12 3.42
CA LEU A 113 3.62 -4.83 2.20
C LEU A 113 4.84 -5.45 1.52
N HIS A 114 5.95 -4.71 1.45
CA HIS A 114 7.22 -5.15 0.88
C HIS A 114 7.73 -6.43 1.55
N HIS A 115 7.71 -6.50 2.87
CA HIS A 115 8.15 -7.68 3.62
C HIS A 115 7.14 -8.83 3.52
N MET A 116 5.84 -8.56 3.62
CA MET A 116 4.80 -9.60 3.48
C MET A 116 4.83 -10.26 2.10
N ARG A 117 5.00 -9.47 1.02
CA ARG A 117 5.13 -9.98 -0.35
C ARG A 117 6.35 -10.87 -0.56
N ARG A 118 7.34 -10.81 0.33
CA ARG A 118 8.58 -11.61 0.31
C ARG A 118 8.62 -12.69 1.39
N ASP A 119 7.51 -12.92 2.09
CA ASP A 119 7.41 -13.84 3.22
C ASP A 119 8.45 -13.58 4.33
N ARG A 120 8.88 -12.32 4.48
CA ARG A 120 9.84 -11.88 5.52
C ARG A 120 9.11 -11.52 6.80
N THR A 121 8.58 -12.54 7.49
CA THR A 121 7.81 -12.36 8.73
C THR A 121 8.62 -11.67 9.83
N ASP A 122 9.92 -11.94 9.89
CA ASP A 122 10.88 -11.28 10.79
C ASP A 122 10.86 -9.76 10.63
N ALA A 123 10.92 -9.28 9.39
CA ALA A 123 10.97 -7.86 9.05
C ALA A 123 9.57 -7.20 8.94
N ALA A 124 8.52 -7.98 8.69
CA ALA A 124 7.15 -7.46 8.63
C ALA A 124 6.60 -7.04 10.01
N ARG A 125 7.03 -7.70 11.10
CA ARG A 125 6.57 -7.39 12.46
C ARG A 125 6.89 -5.96 12.93
N PRO A 126 8.14 -5.46 12.84
CA PRO A 126 8.42 -4.08 13.21
C PRO A 126 7.64 -3.09 12.34
N ALA A 127 7.56 -3.32 11.02
CA ALA A 127 6.78 -2.47 10.12
C ALA A 127 5.28 -2.45 10.47
N LEU A 128 4.73 -3.59 10.91
CA LEU A 128 3.35 -3.66 11.41
C LEU A 128 3.18 -2.84 12.69
N ALA A 129 4.13 -2.91 13.62
CA ALA A 129 4.10 -2.13 14.86
C ALA A 129 4.15 -0.62 14.54
N ASP A 130 5.01 -0.20 13.62
CA ASP A 130 5.11 1.20 13.18
C ASP A 130 3.80 1.67 12.52
N LEU A 131 3.23 0.85 11.64
CA LEU A 131 2.00 1.19 10.92
C LEU A 131 0.76 1.22 11.83
N SER A 132 0.72 0.39 12.86
CA SER A 132 -0.43 0.29 13.78
C SER A 132 -0.33 1.24 14.98
N GLY A 133 0.83 1.85 15.22
CA GLY A 133 1.10 2.58 16.46
C GLY A 133 1.32 1.66 17.67
N GLY A 134 1.87 0.46 17.45
CA GLY A 134 2.23 -0.53 18.48
C GLY A 134 1.19 -1.62 18.73
N GLY A 135 0.06 -1.61 18.01
CA GLY A 135 -1.03 -2.59 18.16
C GLY A 135 -0.94 -3.76 17.18
N VAL A 136 -1.24 -4.97 17.63
CA VAL A 136 -1.37 -6.12 16.72
C VAL A 136 -2.84 -6.27 16.31
N ASP A 137 -3.15 -5.94 15.06
CA ASP A 137 -4.50 -6.06 14.51
C ASP A 137 -4.61 -7.24 13.53
N VAL A 138 -5.51 -8.17 13.82
CA VAL A 138 -5.71 -9.40 13.03
C VAL A 138 -6.30 -9.09 11.66
N ALA A 139 -7.14 -8.07 11.53
CA ALA A 139 -7.74 -7.71 10.24
C ALA A 139 -6.68 -7.13 9.30
N LEU A 140 -5.78 -6.27 9.79
CA LEU A 140 -4.67 -5.72 9.03
C LEU A 140 -3.69 -6.83 8.59
N ILE A 141 -3.34 -7.74 9.49
CA ILE A 141 -2.49 -8.91 9.16
C ILE A 141 -3.15 -9.75 8.07
N ARG A 142 -4.43 -10.11 8.23
CA ARG A 142 -5.16 -10.92 7.24
C ARG A 142 -5.26 -10.23 5.89
N ALA A 143 -5.55 -8.93 5.87
CA ALA A 143 -5.62 -8.16 4.63
C ALA A 143 -4.26 -8.12 3.91
N GLY A 144 -3.18 -7.83 4.65
CA GLY A 144 -1.82 -7.81 4.11
C GLY A 144 -1.35 -9.17 3.59
N LEU A 145 -1.57 -10.25 4.34
CA LEU A 145 -1.24 -11.61 3.90
C LEU A 145 -2.08 -12.06 2.70
N SER A 146 -3.38 -11.73 2.67
CA SER A 146 -4.24 -12.03 1.53
C SER A 146 -3.83 -11.27 0.27
N PHE A 147 -3.34 -10.03 0.41
CA PHE A 147 -2.73 -9.29 -0.69
C PHE A 147 -1.45 -9.98 -1.15
N ALA A 148 -0.52 -10.26 -0.24
CA ALA A 148 0.78 -10.85 -0.55
C ALA A 148 0.67 -12.24 -1.19
N ALA A 149 -0.26 -13.07 -0.74
CA ALA A 149 -0.49 -14.39 -1.33
C ALA A 149 -0.96 -14.32 -2.79
N ARG A 150 -1.73 -13.29 -3.16
CA ARG A 150 -2.21 -13.10 -4.54
C ARG A 150 -1.19 -12.40 -5.43
N PHE A 151 -0.39 -11.50 -4.84
CA PHE A 151 0.59 -10.66 -5.54
C PHE A 151 1.96 -10.74 -4.84
N PRO A 152 2.60 -11.92 -4.82
CA PRO A 152 3.92 -12.06 -4.22
C PRO A 152 4.94 -11.17 -4.95
N ALA A 153 6.00 -10.79 -4.26
CA ALA A 153 7.17 -10.25 -4.94
C ALA A 153 7.76 -11.39 -5.76
N MET A 154 7.93 -11.19 -7.07
CA MET A 154 8.65 -12.16 -7.87
C MET A 154 10.07 -12.28 -7.30
N ALA A 155 10.41 -13.42 -6.71
CA ALA A 155 11.80 -13.81 -6.61
C ALA A 155 12.37 -13.75 -8.03
N GLY A 156 13.51 -13.08 -8.22
CA GLY A 156 14.03 -12.66 -9.52
C GLY A 156 13.72 -13.63 -10.65
N ALA A 157 13.18 -13.11 -11.75
CA ALA A 157 12.78 -13.84 -12.96
C ALA A 157 13.98 -14.44 -13.74
N ALA A 158 14.94 -15.07 -13.05
CA ALA A 158 16.12 -15.71 -13.61
C ALA A 158 16.28 -17.21 -13.27
N GLN A 159 15.42 -17.83 -12.46
CA GLN A 159 15.56 -19.26 -12.09
C GLN A 159 14.41 -20.18 -12.56
N GLN A 160 13.42 -19.67 -13.30
CA GLN A 160 12.31 -20.51 -13.82
C GLN A 160 12.29 -20.69 -15.35
N ALA A 161 13.30 -20.16 -16.06
CA ALA A 161 13.54 -20.49 -17.46
C ALA A 161 14.22 -21.86 -17.66
N GLY A 162 14.47 -22.63 -16.58
CA GLY A 162 15.24 -23.87 -16.61
C GLY A 162 14.47 -25.16 -16.37
N THR A 163 13.13 -25.18 -16.44
CA THR A 163 12.37 -26.44 -16.22
C THR A 163 11.05 -26.50 -17.00
N ARG A 164 11.08 -26.10 -18.27
CA ARG A 164 10.12 -26.60 -19.27
C ARG A 164 10.88 -27.12 -20.48
N HIS A 165 11.70 -28.15 -20.24
CA HIS A 165 12.13 -29.07 -21.29
C HIS A 165 11.19 -30.27 -21.31
N LEU A 166 10.69 -30.56 -22.51
CA LEU A 166 10.15 -31.83 -23.02
C LEU A 166 9.10 -32.53 -22.14
N HIS A 167 7.86 -32.53 -22.63
CA HIS A 167 7.18 -33.76 -23.08
C HIS A 167 5.97 -33.40 -23.95
#